data_AF-A0A7C3WXN8-F1
#
_entry.id   AF-A0A7C3WXN8-F1
#
_cell.length_a   1.000
_cell.length_b   1.000
_cell.length_c   1.000
_cell.angle_alpha   90.00
_cell.angle_beta   90.00
_cell.angle_gamma   90.00
#
_symmetry.space_group_name_H-M   'P 1'
#
loop_
_entity.id
_entity.type
_entity.pdbx_description
1 polymer ?
#
loop_
_entity_poly.entity_id
_entity_poly.type
_entity_poly.pdbx_seq_one_letter_code
_entity_poly.pdbx_strand_id
1 'polypeptide(L)' 'METVREARFYNTNGVAIVAVITEGVDWSAYIGALPDCQREEDAVEHVTKHGCKLNKEDAKYYFKGIELPYRE' A
#
# COMPACT_ATOMS: atom_id res chain seq x y z
N MET A 1 -0.99 -4.30 -15.13
CA MET A 1 -0.53 -3.59 -13.92
C MET A 1 -1.76 -3.10 -13.20
N GLU A 2 -1.87 -3.37 -11.91
CA GLU A 2 -2.94 -2.80 -11.09
C GLU A 2 -2.71 -1.29 -10.97
N THR A 3 -3.76 -0.49 -11.08
CA THR A 3 -3.64 0.97 -11.01
C THR A 3 -3.53 1.39 -9.56
N VAL A 4 -2.45 2.06 -9.16
CA VAL A 4 -2.29 2.59 -7.80
C VAL A 4 -3.19 3.82 -7.63
N ARG A 5 -4.05 3.79 -6.60
CA ARG A 5 -4.98 4.89 -6.27
C ARG A 5 -4.39 5.84 -5.23
N GLU A 6 -3.83 5.30 -4.16
CA GLU A 6 -3.18 6.07 -3.09
C GLU A 6 -2.02 5.26 -2.51
N ALA A 7 -0.96 5.95 -2.11
CA ALA A 7 0.13 5.35 -1.34
C ALA A 7 0.52 6.27 -0.18
N ARG A 8 0.93 5.68 0.94
CA ARG A 8 1.56 6.38 2.06
C ARG A 8 2.96 5.83 2.27
N PHE A 9 3.92 6.73 2.35
CA PHE A 9 5.33 6.40 2.44
C PHE A 9 5.92 6.96 3.74
N TYR A 10 6.55 6.09 4.52
CA TYR A 10 7.28 6.45 5.73
C TYR A 10 8.70 5.90 5.64
N ASN A 11 9.70 6.78 5.52
CA ASN A 11 11.11 6.40 5.56
C ASN A 11 11.70 6.70 6.94
N THR A 12 12.31 5.70 7.56
CA THR A 12 13.16 5.87 8.74
C THR A 12 14.51 5.22 8.48
N ASN A 13 15.55 6.06 8.35
CA ASN A 13 16.95 5.63 8.20
C ASN A 13 17.16 4.54 7.14
N GLY A 14 16.57 4.69 5.96
CA GLY A 14 16.74 3.75 4.86
C GLY A 14 15.75 2.58 4.87
N VAL A 15 14.91 2.43 5.90
CA VAL A 15 13.78 1.49 5.88
C VAL A 15 12.52 2.26 5.52
N ALA A 16 11.94 1.97 4.36
CA ALA A 16 10.68 2.55 3.92
C ALA A 16 9.52 1.60 4.21
N ILE A 17 8.55 2.03 5.02
CA ILE A 17 7.25 1.36 5.12
C ILE A 17 6.30 2.03 4.13
N VAL A 18 5.72 1.25 3.23
CA VAL A 18 4.76 1.75 2.24
C VAL A 18 3.46 1.01 2.39
N ALA A 19 2.38 1.78 2.32
CA ALA A 19 1.03 1.27 2.33
C ALA A 19 0.36 1.69 1.01
N VAL A 20 0.00 0.75 0.13
CA VAL A 20 -0.48 1.01 -1.24
C VAL A 20 -1.90 0.51 -1.44
N ILE A 21 -2.75 1.29 -2.08
CA ILE A 21 -4.12 0.92 -2.46
C ILE A 21 -4.20 0.80 -3.99
N THR A 22 -4.61 -0.37 -4.48
CA THR A 22 -4.75 -0.64 -5.93
C THR A 22 -6.19 -0.81 -6.38
N GLU A 23 -6.49 -0.40 -7.62
CA GLU A 23 -7.75 -0.68 -8.32
C GLU A 23 -7.62 -2.03 -9.06
N GLY A 24 -8.37 -3.02 -8.59
CA GLY A 24 -8.41 -4.41 -9.06
C GLY A 24 -9.67 -5.08 -8.50
N VAL A 25 -9.83 -6.40 -8.71
CA VAL A 25 -11.11 -7.14 -8.50
C VAL A 25 -11.77 -6.91 -7.12
N ASP A 26 -11.02 -6.47 -6.09
CA ASP A 26 -11.61 -6.20 -4.79
C ASP A 26 -10.94 -5.13 -3.91
N TRP A 27 -10.22 -4.16 -4.51
CA TRP A 27 -9.36 -3.18 -3.81
C TRP A 27 -8.42 -3.81 -2.74
N SER A 28 -7.12 -3.85 -3.01
CA SER A 28 -6.17 -4.40 -2.04
C SER A 28 -5.33 -3.29 -1.45
N ALA A 29 -5.27 -3.24 -0.13
CA ALA A 29 -4.27 -2.46 0.58
C ALA A 29 -3.08 -3.38 0.89
N TYR A 30 -1.86 -2.98 0.53
CA TYR A 30 -0.64 -3.74 0.83
C TYR A 30 0.25 -2.95 1.76
N ILE A 31 0.91 -3.61 2.70
CA ILE A 31 1.97 -3.02 3.50
C ILE A 31 3.29 -3.77 3.29
N GLY A 32 4.39 -3.05 3.21
CA GLY A 32 5.71 -3.67 3.14
C GLY A 32 6.82 -2.73 3.56
N ALA A 33 7.95 -3.31 3.91
CA ALA A 33 9.18 -2.59 4.27
C ALA A 33 10.25 -2.84 3.20
N LEU A 34 10.90 -1.77 2.73
CA LEU A 34 12.00 -1.84 1.78
C LEU A 34 13.27 -1.23 2.39
N PRO A 35 14.28 -2.04 2.73
CA PRO A 35 15.59 -1.53 3.18
C PRO A 35 16.34 -0.85 2.02
N ASP A 36 17.16 0.13 2.38
CA ASP A 36 17.94 1.01 1.49
C ASP A 36 17.11 1.74 0.41
N CYS A 37 15.81 1.93 0.67
CA CYS A 37 14.94 2.61 -0.26
C CYS A 37 15.23 4.12 -0.28
N GLN A 38 15.62 4.63 -1.45
CA GLN A 38 15.86 6.06 -1.66
C GLN A 38 14.73 6.79 -2.38
N ARG A 39 13.78 6.06 -3.01
CA ARG A 39 12.70 6.65 -3.80
C ARG A 39 11.36 6.00 -3.49
N GLU A 40 10.34 6.83 -3.35
CA GLU A 40 8.96 6.42 -3.07
C GLU A 40 8.39 5.50 -4.15
N GLU A 41 8.65 5.80 -5.42
CA GLU A 41 8.16 5.04 -6.58
C GLU A 41 8.60 3.56 -6.55
N ASP A 42 9.87 3.32 -6.25
CA ASP A 42 10.45 1.97 -6.17
C ASP A 42 9.81 1.17 -5.02
N ALA A 43 9.49 1.84 -3.92
CA ALA A 43 8.87 1.23 -2.76
C ALA A 43 7.39 0.92 -2.99
N VAL A 44 6.66 1.81 -3.67
CA VAL A 44 5.27 1.57 -4.09
C VAL A 44 5.20 0.39 -5.06
N GLU A 45 6.10 0.33 -6.04
CA GLU A 45 6.16 -0.80 -6.97
C GLU A 45 6.48 -2.11 -6.24
N HIS A 46 7.48 -2.10 -5.36
CA HIS A 46 7.86 -3.28 -4.59
C HIS A 46 6.73 -3.78 -3.70
N VAL A 47 6.08 -2.89 -2.95
CA VAL A 47 4.99 -3.26 -2.03
C VAL A 47 3.75 -3.71 -2.78
N THR A 48 3.46 -3.16 -3.95
CA THR A 48 2.35 -3.65 -4.80
C THR A 48 2.59 -5.11 -5.23
N LYS A 49 3.84 -5.51 -5.49
CA LYS A 49 4.18 -6.86 -5.96
C LYS A 49 4.40 -7.88 -4.84
N HIS A 50 4.94 -7.44 -3.71
CA HIS A 50 5.48 -8.32 -2.67
C HIS A 50 5.00 -8.01 -1.26
N GLY A 51 4.27 -6.92 -1.08
CA GLY A 51 3.72 -6.53 0.22
C GLY A 51 2.65 -7.49 0.73
N CYS A 52 2.43 -7.45 2.03
CA CYS A 52 1.35 -8.22 2.65
C CYS A 52 0.02 -7.50 2.41
N LYS A 53 -0.94 -8.19 1.77
CA LYS A 53 -2.31 -7.69 1.65
C LYS A 53 -2.93 -7.57 3.06
N LEU A 54 -3.40 -6.38 3.39
CA LEU A 54 -4.13 -6.07 4.60
C LEU A 54 -5.55 -6.62 4.51
N ASN A 55 -6.09 -7.03 5.66
CA ASN A 55 -7.52 -7.27 5.79
C ASN A 55 -8.28 -5.92 5.83
N LYS A 56 -9.61 -5.99 5.73
CA LYS A 56 -10.48 -4.81 5.71
C LYS A 56 -10.40 -3.95 6.97
N GLU A 57 -10.21 -4.56 8.14
CA GLU A 57 -10.15 -3.84 9.42
C GLU A 57 -8.86 -3.03 9.54
N ASP A 58 -7.72 -3.66 9.26
CA ASP A 58 -6.41 -3.01 9.26
C ASP A 58 -6.35 -1.91 8.19
N ALA A 59 -6.85 -2.19 6.98
CA ALA A 59 -6.93 -1.18 5.93
C ALA A 59 -7.76 0.04 6.39
N LYS A 60 -8.92 -0.17 7.02
CA LYS A 60 -9.73 0.94 7.56
C LYS A 60 -9.05 1.69 8.70
N TYR A 61 -8.28 0.99 9.55
CA TYR A 61 -7.55 1.59 10.66
C TYR A 61 -6.45 2.54 10.17
N TYR A 62 -5.62 2.07 9.23
CA TYR A 62 -4.49 2.83 8.70
C TYR A 62 -4.91 3.89 7.66
N PHE A 63 -5.97 3.63 6.90
CA PHE A 63 -6.49 4.51 5.85
C PHE A 63 -7.88 5.05 6.20
N LYS A 64 -7.96 5.79 7.31
CA LYS A 64 -9.22 6.44 7.73
C LYS A 64 -9.72 7.39 6.65
N GLY A 65 -10.97 7.21 6.23
CA GLY A 65 -11.67 8.12 5.32
C GLY A 65 -11.59 7.75 3.83
N ILE A 66 -10.98 6.62 3.48
CA ILE A 66 -11.04 6.14 2.10
C ILE A 66 -12.40 5.52 1.80
N GLU A 67 -13.07 6.03 0.78
CA GLU A 67 -14.25 5.42 0.18
C GLU A 67 -13.82 4.24 -0.70
N LEU A 68 -14.14 3.05 -0.21
CA LEU A 68 -13.80 1.78 -0.84
C LEU A 68 -14.90 1.41 -1.84
N PRO A 69 -14.58 1.12 -3.11
CA PRO A 69 -15.60 0.66 -4.05
C PRO A 69 -16.07 -0.73 -3.61
N TYR A 70 -17.30 -0.80 -3.09
CA TYR A 70 -17.94 -2.03 -2.66
C TYR A 70 -18.14 -2.97 -3.86
N ARG A 71 -17.56 -4.17 -3.80
CA ARG A 71 -18.31 -5.40 -4.07
C ARG A 71 -18.12 -6.32 -2.86
N GLU A 72 -19.23 -6.89 -2.39
CA GLU A 72 -19.23 -8.00 -1.43
C GLU A 72 -19.02 -9.32 -2.18
#